data_AF-A0A2K4ZE44-F1
#
_entry.id   AF-A0A2K4ZE44-F1
#
_cell.length_a   1.000
_cell.length_b   1.000
_cell.length_c   1.000
_cell.angle_alpha   90.00
_cell.angle_beta   90.00
_cell.angle_gamma   90.00
#
_symmetry.space_group_name_H-M   'P 1'
#
loop_
_entity.id
_entity.type
_entity.pdbx_description
1 polymer ?
#
loop_
_entity_poly.entity_id
_entity_poly.type
_entity_poly.pdbx_seq_one_letter_code
_entity_poly.pdbx_strand_id
1 'polypeptide(L)'
;MKYITFPWEQLGGFLRSLSLSGSAGNIAAWILFIVTGALPLALCAVLAVRHKIRRADVLLPVLAVVLYAALWFYTNPSYMDLYLSPIPTEGFSRYSLAAAIDCTFLTWLLLRFLHNTEKPERRRLLTGLQILLSLYALILAAGSLWQNGTAFIAARQKMEEMNTAADRMQLNISTVFLMLQALTDLFPAIAEAILLILTAAFIGSFAKAPFGAGTFSLLEKLKKASGQFLILILLTNLGLTLLQLLFSGYILSSSYLLLFPLTEIIVVLGIRLLTLLYLDGKRLKEDNDMII
;
A
#
# COMPACT_ATOMS: atom_id res chain seq x y z
N MET A 1 14.09 -0.35 1.67
CA MET A 1 13.92 0.69 0.63
C MET A 1 13.89 0.17 -0.81
N LYS A 2 14.32 -1.06 -1.13
CA LYS A 2 14.26 -1.69 -2.49
C LYS A 2 12.84 -1.85 -3.11
N TYR A 3 11.79 -1.33 -2.50
CA TYR A 3 10.39 -1.53 -2.93
C TYR A 3 9.84 -0.42 -3.80
N ILE A 4 10.34 0.81 -3.60
CA ILE A 4 9.95 1.96 -4.42
C ILE A 4 10.38 1.73 -5.87
N THR A 5 11.51 1.04 -6.08
CA THR A 5 12.05 0.80 -7.42
C THR A 5 11.41 -0.39 -8.14
N PHE A 6 10.55 -1.17 -7.49
CA PHE A 6 9.80 -2.25 -8.16
C PHE A 6 8.55 -1.68 -8.86
N PRO A 7 8.24 -2.07 -10.10
CA PRO A 7 8.90 -3.07 -10.96
C PRO A 7 10.01 -2.50 -11.87
N TRP A 8 10.32 -1.20 -11.76
CA TRP A 8 11.14 -0.45 -12.70
C TRP A 8 12.59 -0.94 -12.80
N GLU A 9 13.22 -1.26 -11.67
CA GLU A 9 14.59 -1.76 -11.61
C GLU A 9 14.71 -3.17 -12.21
N GLN A 10 13.73 -4.04 -11.99
CA GLN A 10 13.68 -5.38 -12.59
C GLN A 10 13.49 -5.30 -14.10
N LEU A 11 12.61 -4.39 -14.56
CA LEU A 11 12.39 -4.14 -15.98
C LEU A 11 13.65 -3.62 -16.67
N GLY A 12 14.34 -2.64 -16.08
CA GLY A 12 15.59 -2.13 -16.64
C GLY A 12 16.71 -3.17 -16.65
N GLY A 13 16.84 -3.96 -15.58
CA GLY A 13 17.78 -5.09 -15.51
C GLY A 13 17.51 -6.14 -16.59
N PHE A 14 16.24 -6.46 -16.85
CA PHE A 14 15.82 -7.37 -17.90
C PHE A 14 16.11 -6.81 -19.30
N LEU A 15 15.79 -5.54 -19.56
CA LEU A 15 16.12 -4.89 -20.84
C LEU A 15 17.63 -4.88 -21.10
N ARG A 16 18.43 -4.64 -20.06
CA ARG A 16 19.89 -4.66 -20.12
C ARG A 16 20.41 -6.06 -20.46
N SER A 17 19.95 -7.11 -19.77
CA SER A 17 20.40 -8.47 -20.04
C SER A 17 20.03 -8.93 -21.45
N LEU A 18 18.84 -8.54 -21.92
CA LEU A 18 18.39 -8.81 -23.28
C LEU A 18 19.24 -8.06 -24.32
N SER A 19 19.56 -6.80 -24.09
CA SER A 19 20.43 -6.00 -24.98
C SER A 19 21.84 -6.58 -25.12
N LEU A 20 22.39 -7.14 -24.04
CA LEU A 20 23.72 -7.75 -24.02
C LEU A 20 23.78 -9.20 -24.55
N SER A 21 22.63 -9.82 -24.85
CA SER A 21 22.55 -11.22 -25.28
C SER A 21 22.84 -11.48 -26.77
N GLY A 22 23.11 -10.42 -27.55
CA GLY A 22 23.42 -10.50 -28.98
C GLY A 22 22.53 -9.59 -29.84
N SER A 23 22.68 -9.65 -31.16
CA SER A 23 21.96 -8.77 -32.10
C SER A 23 20.44 -8.90 -32.00
N ALA A 24 19.91 -10.13 -31.96
CA ALA A 24 18.49 -10.41 -31.82
C ALA A 24 17.94 -9.92 -30.47
N GLY A 25 18.69 -10.13 -29.38
CA GLY A 25 18.34 -9.64 -28.05
C GLY A 25 18.30 -8.12 -27.98
N ASN A 26 19.27 -7.44 -28.62
CA ASN A 26 19.26 -5.99 -28.70
C ASN A 26 18.04 -5.44 -29.44
N ILE A 27 17.66 -6.05 -30.56
CA ILE A 27 16.43 -5.68 -31.27
C ILE A 27 15.21 -5.87 -30.37
N ALA A 28 15.11 -7.01 -29.67
CA ALA A 28 14.01 -7.27 -28.74
C ALA A 28 13.97 -6.27 -27.58
N ALA A 29 15.11 -5.87 -27.03
CA ALA A 29 15.21 -4.86 -25.98
C ALA A 29 14.70 -3.49 -26.47
N TRP A 30 15.07 -3.07 -27.68
CA TRP A 30 14.56 -1.83 -28.28
C TRP A 30 13.04 -1.87 -28.51
N ILE A 31 12.51 -2.99 -29.02
CA ILE A 31 11.07 -3.16 -29.20
C ILE A 31 10.34 -3.02 -27.86
N LEU A 32 10.79 -3.73 -26.82
CA LEU A 32 10.18 -3.67 -25.49
C LEU A 32 10.29 -2.27 -24.87
N PHE A 33 11.43 -1.60 -25.03
CA PHE A 33 11.63 -0.22 -24.58
C PHE A 33 10.62 0.75 -25.22
N ILE A 34 10.47 0.69 -26.56
CA ILE A 34 9.53 1.54 -27.31
C ILE A 34 8.08 1.22 -26.93
N VAL A 35 7.71 -0.07 -26.90
CA VAL A 35 6.34 -0.48 -26.57
C VAL A 35 5.98 -0.04 -25.16
N THR A 36 6.85 -0.27 -24.18
CA THR A 36 6.59 0.06 -22.77
C THR A 36 6.48 1.57 -22.57
N GLY A 37 7.42 2.34 -23.12
CA GLY A 37 7.39 3.81 -23.03
C GLY A 37 6.22 4.45 -23.77
N ALA A 38 5.71 3.82 -24.84
CA ALA A 38 4.57 4.29 -25.61
C ALA A 38 3.21 3.96 -24.98
N LEU A 39 3.12 3.09 -23.97
CA LEU A 39 1.85 2.70 -23.33
C LEU A 39 0.98 3.90 -22.89
N PRO A 40 1.52 4.95 -22.23
CA PRO A 40 0.71 6.10 -21.83
C PRO A 40 0.18 6.89 -23.04
N LEU A 41 0.96 6.99 -24.12
CA LEU A 41 0.54 7.64 -25.37
C LEU A 41 -0.53 6.83 -26.10
N ALA A 42 -0.37 5.51 -26.17
CA ALA A 42 -1.37 4.62 -26.75
C ALA A 42 -2.69 4.73 -25.97
N LEU A 43 -2.63 4.78 -24.64
CA LEU A 43 -3.81 5.03 -23.80
C LEU A 43 -4.43 6.39 -24.12
N CYS A 44 -3.64 7.45 -24.23
CA CYS A 44 -4.11 8.78 -24.61
C CYS A 44 -4.81 8.77 -25.98
N ALA A 45 -4.23 8.10 -26.98
CA ALA A 45 -4.81 7.95 -28.31
C ALA A 45 -6.14 7.18 -28.29
N VAL A 46 -6.22 6.06 -27.56
CA VAL A 46 -7.48 5.30 -27.39
C VAL A 46 -8.57 6.16 -26.76
N LEU A 47 -8.21 6.99 -25.78
CA LEU A 47 -9.13 7.91 -25.11
C LEU A 47 -9.59 9.04 -26.05
N ALA A 48 -8.69 9.54 -26.90
CA ALA A 48 -8.99 10.53 -27.93
C ALA A 48 -9.98 9.99 -28.95
N VAL A 49 -9.69 8.81 -29.52
CA VAL A 49 -10.54 8.13 -30.52
C VAL A 49 -11.93 7.81 -29.95
N ARG A 50 -12.02 7.52 -28.64
CA ARG A 50 -13.29 7.26 -27.97
C ARG A 50 -14.01 8.53 -27.49
N HIS A 51 -13.51 9.73 -27.81
CA HIS A 51 -14.02 11.03 -27.33
C HIS A 51 -14.16 11.09 -25.79
N LYS A 52 -13.24 10.45 -25.07
CA LYS A 52 -13.19 10.39 -23.59
C LYS A 52 -11.98 11.14 -23.02
N ILE A 53 -11.37 12.03 -23.79
CA ILE A 53 -10.29 12.90 -23.32
C ILE A 53 -10.82 13.86 -22.24
N ARG A 54 -10.01 14.05 -21.21
CA ARG A 54 -10.23 14.98 -20.10
C ARG A 54 -8.97 15.82 -19.89
N ARG A 55 -9.09 16.92 -19.14
CA ARG A 55 -7.95 17.77 -18.77
C ARG A 55 -6.83 17.00 -18.05
N ALA A 56 -7.19 16.01 -17.23
CA ALA A 56 -6.23 15.14 -16.56
C ALA A 56 -5.29 14.41 -17.54
N ASP A 57 -5.73 14.11 -18.77
CA ASP A 57 -5.00 13.29 -19.72
C ASP A 57 -3.75 13.94 -20.31
N VAL A 58 -3.55 15.23 -20.05
CA VAL A 58 -2.28 15.93 -20.32
C VAL A 58 -1.11 15.29 -19.57
N LEU A 59 -1.38 14.60 -18.45
CA LEU A 59 -0.36 13.86 -17.71
C LEU A 59 0.10 12.57 -18.41
N LEU A 60 -0.63 12.04 -19.40
CA LEU A 60 -0.22 10.82 -20.11
C LEU A 60 1.02 11.05 -21.00
N PRO A 61 1.09 12.12 -21.82
CA PRO A 61 2.34 12.50 -22.49
C PRO A 61 3.51 12.73 -21.52
N VAL A 62 3.27 13.39 -20.38
CA VAL A 62 4.30 13.61 -19.36
C VAL A 62 4.78 12.27 -18.80
N LEU A 63 3.87 11.37 -18.47
CA LEU A 63 4.18 10.02 -17.99
C LEU A 63 5.01 9.23 -19.01
N ALA A 64 4.71 9.35 -20.31
CA ALA A 64 5.51 8.70 -21.35
C ALA A 64 6.96 9.22 -21.37
N VAL A 65 7.17 10.54 -21.30
CA VAL A 65 8.51 11.14 -21.27
C VAL A 65 9.28 10.67 -20.04
N VAL A 66 8.66 10.70 -18.87
CA VAL A 66 9.27 10.24 -17.61
C VAL A 66 9.60 8.75 -17.68
N LEU A 67 8.70 7.93 -18.23
CA LEU A 67 8.88 6.49 -18.36
C LEU A 67 10.03 6.14 -19.31
N TYR A 68 10.14 6.83 -20.46
CA TYR A 68 11.27 6.66 -21.37
C TYR A 68 12.60 7.02 -20.72
N ALA A 69 12.67 8.16 -20.04
CA ALA A 69 13.87 8.58 -19.33
C ALA A 69 14.27 7.56 -18.25
N ALA A 70 13.31 7.15 -17.42
CA ALA A 70 13.54 6.20 -16.35
C ALA A 70 13.98 4.83 -16.87
N LEU A 71 13.32 4.27 -17.89
CA LEU A 71 13.69 2.99 -18.49
C LEU A 71 15.12 3.02 -19.06
N TRP A 72 15.51 4.13 -19.69
CA TRP A 72 16.87 4.29 -20.21
C TRP A 72 17.91 4.28 -19.08
N PHE A 73 17.63 5.00 -17.99
CA PHE A 73 18.48 5.05 -16.80
C PHE A 73 18.58 3.69 -16.09
N TYR A 74 17.46 2.99 -15.86
CA TYR A 74 17.50 1.67 -15.23
C TYR A 74 18.18 0.60 -16.11
N THR A 75 18.12 0.74 -17.43
CA THR A 75 18.88 -0.13 -18.37
C THR A 75 20.38 0.17 -18.32
N ASN A 76 20.74 1.44 -18.09
CA ASN A 76 22.12 1.93 -18.06
C ASN A 76 22.47 2.60 -16.71
N PRO A 77 22.52 1.84 -15.60
CA PRO A 77 22.69 2.38 -14.25
C PRO A 77 23.99 3.19 -14.07
N SER A 78 25.05 2.91 -14.86
CA SER A 78 26.29 3.67 -14.84
C SER A 78 26.10 5.16 -15.17
N TYR A 79 25.07 5.51 -15.94
CA TYR A 79 24.74 6.90 -16.25
C TYR A 79 23.86 7.56 -15.19
N MET A 80 23.18 6.78 -14.34
CA MET A 80 22.39 7.35 -13.24
C MET A 80 23.29 8.06 -12.23
N ASP A 81 24.38 7.42 -11.87
CA ASP A 81 25.34 7.97 -10.91
C ASP A 81 26.07 9.19 -11.52
N LEU A 82 26.27 9.20 -12.84
CA LEU A 82 26.93 10.32 -13.54
C LEU A 82 26.04 11.57 -13.67
N TYR A 83 24.77 11.40 -14.06
CA TYR A 83 23.90 12.53 -14.43
C TYR A 83 22.90 12.94 -13.36
N LEU A 84 22.50 12.02 -12.48
CA LEU A 84 21.44 12.28 -11.50
C LEU A 84 21.96 12.40 -10.06
N SER A 85 23.17 11.91 -9.77
CA SER A 85 23.72 11.94 -8.42
C SER A 85 25.25 12.11 -8.42
N PRO A 86 25.77 13.33 -8.59
CA PRO A 86 27.21 13.59 -8.53
C PRO A 86 27.85 13.25 -7.17
N ILE A 87 27.02 12.98 -6.15
CA ILE A 87 27.43 12.51 -4.81
C ILE A 87 26.91 11.07 -4.64
N PRO A 88 27.71 10.12 -4.12
CA PRO A 88 27.27 8.74 -3.89
C PRO A 88 26.24 8.70 -2.75
N THR A 89 24.94 8.72 -3.08
CA THR A 89 23.83 8.80 -2.12
C THR A 89 23.04 7.48 -2.02
N GLU A 90 23.72 6.35 -1.89
CA GLU A 90 23.12 5.04 -1.58
C GLU A 90 21.85 4.67 -2.42
N GLY A 91 21.79 5.07 -3.68
CA GLY A 91 20.66 4.75 -4.58
C GLY A 91 19.50 5.76 -4.62
N PHE A 92 19.63 6.95 -4.03
CA PHE A 92 18.63 8.04 -4.10
C PHE A 92 18.10 8.33 -5.53
N SER A 93 18.99 8.36 -6.53
CA SER A 93 18.65 8.58 -7.92
C SER A 93 17.64 7.53 -8.44
N ARG A 94 17.82 6.25 -8.07
CA ARG A 94 16.90 5.17 -8.41
C ARG A 94 15.53 5.39 -7.77
N TYR A 95 15.47 5.86 -6.54
CA TYR A 95 14.19 6.13 -5.87
C TYR A 95 13.46 7.32 -6.48
N SER A 96 14.18 8.38 -6.83
CA SER A 96 13.59 9.58 -7.41
C SER A 96 12.90 9.33 -8.75
N LEU A 97 13.47 8.49 -9.62
CA LEU A 97 12.88 8.15 -10.91
C LEU A 97 11.61 7.30 -10.77
N ALA A 98 11.65 6.27 -9.91
CA ALA A 98 10.48 5.47 -9.61
C ALA A 98 9.35 6.32 -9.01
N ALA A 99 9.68 7.16 -8.02
CA ALA A 99 8.72 8.08 -7.43
C ALA A 99 8.13 9.04 -8.47
N ALA A 100 8.93 9.55 -9.42
CA ALA A 100 8.44 10.41 -10.49
C ALA A 100 7.43 9.70 -11.41
N ILE A 101 7.69 8.44 -11.78
CA ILE A 101 6.74 7.62 -12.54
C ILE A 101 5.45 7.41 -11.74
N ASP A 102 5.58 6.91 -10.51
CA ASP A 102 4.46 6.51 -9.68
C ASP A 102 3.58 7.70 -9.30
N CYS A 103 4.18 8.83 -8.90
CA CYS A 103 3.45 10.06 -8.59
C CYS A 103 2.73 10.61 -9.82
N THR A 104 3.36 10.62 -11.00
CA THR A 104 2.72 11.11 -12.23
C THR A 104 1.53 10.22 -12.60
N PHE A 105 1.71 8.90 -12.56
CA PHE A 105 0.66 7.92 -12.84
C PHE A 105 -0.50 8.01 -11.85
N LEU A 106 -0.21 8.04 -10.54
CA LEU A 106 -1.22 8.16 -9.49
C LEU A 106 -1.97 9.48 -9.58
N THR A 107 -1.28 10.58 -9.85
CA THR A 107 -1.92 11.90 -10.03
C THR A 107 -2.87 11.88 -11.22
N TRP A 108 -2.44 11.33 -12.37
CA TRP A 108 -3.32 11.15 -13.53
C TRP A 108 -4.55 10.33 -13.19
N LEU A 109 -4.36 9.18 -12.53
CA LEU A 109 -5.44 8.26 -12.15
C LEU A 109 -6.45 8.95 -11.22
N LEU A 110 -5.98 9.63 -10.18
CA LEU A 110 -6.81 10.32 -9.19
C LEU A 110 -7.57 11.49 -9.82
N LEU A 111 -6.91 12.35 -10.60
CA LEU A 111 -7.58 13.46 -11.29
C LEU A 111 -8.63 12.97 -12.29
N ARG A 112 -8.35 11.87 -12.99
CA ARG A 112 -9.28 11.25 -13.92
C ARG A 112 -10.47 10.61 -13.20
N PHE A 113 -10.25 10.01 -12.04
CA PHE A 113 -11.31 9.51 -11.16
C PHE A 113 -12.21 10.66 -10.69
N LEU A 114 -11.62 11.73 -10.14
CA LEU A 114 -12.32 12.94 -9.68
C LEU A 114 -13.22 13.53 -10.77
N HIS A 115 -12.71 13.73 -11.99
CA HIS A 115 -13.50 14.26 -13.11
C HIS A 115 -14.63 13.34 -13.57
N ASN A 116 -14.52 12.03 -13.34
CA ASN A 116 -15.59 11.07 -13.63
C ASN A 116 -16.65 11.01 -12.50
N THR A 117 -16.40 11.67 -11.36
CA THR A 117 -17.34 11.72 -10.22
C THR A 117 -18.33 12.89 -10.23
N GLU A 118 -18.23 13.82 -11.19
CA GLU A 118 -19.09 15.02 -11.23
C GLU A 118 -20.55 14.77 -11.67
N LYS A 119 -20.83 13.69 -12.44
CA LYS A 119 -22.21 13.28 -12.83
C LYS A 119 -22.49 11.75 -12.96
N PRO A 120 -21.90 10.85 -12.18
CA PRO A 120 -22.23 9.43 -12.25
C PRO A 120 -23.53 9.12 -11.50
N GLU A 121 -24.26 8.11 -11.99
CA GLU A 121 -25.29 7.43 -11.20
C GLU A 121 -24.67 7.00 -9.87
N ARG A 122 -25.28 7.37 -8.74
CA ARG A 122 -24.85 7.05 -7.36
C ARG A 122 -24.34 5.61 -7.22
N ARG A 123 -24.95 4.65 -7.92
CA ARG A 123 -24.55 3.24 -7.95
C ARG A 123 -23.15 3.00 -8.53
N ARG A 124 -22.77 3.67 -9.63
CA ARG A 124 -21.45 3.53 -10.27
C ARG A 124 -20.33 4.08 -9.37
N LEU A 125 -20.58 5.16 -8.63
CA LEU A 125 -19.65 5.68 -7.63
C LEU A 125 -19.38 4.67 -6.52
N LEU A 126 -20.46 4.13 -5.95
CA LEU A 126 -20.35 3.18 -4.85
C LEU A 126 -19.65 1.89 -5.29
N THR A 127 -19.89 1.41 -6.53
CA THR A 127 -19.14 0.29 -7.10
C THR A 127 -17.67 0.62 -7.36
N GLY A 128 -17.35 1.81 -7.88
CA GLY A 128 -15.97 2.25 -8.05
C GLY A 128 -15.22 2.32 -6.72
N LEU A 129 -15.85 2.87 -5.69
CA LEU A 129 -15.30 2.94 -4.33
C LEU A 129 -15.10 1.55 -3.71
N GLN A 130 -16.01 0.60 -3.94
CA GLN A 130 -15.85 -0.80 -3.50
C GLN A 130 -14.59 -1.43 -4.10
N ILE A 131 -14.39 -1.28 -5.41
CA ILE A 131 -13.24 -1.83 -6.10
C ILE A 131 -11.96 -1.18 -5.57
N LEU A 132 -11.96 0.15 -5.40
CA LEU A 132 -10.81 0.88 -4.91
C LEU A 132 -10.41 0.46 -3.49
N LEU A 133 -11.37 0.38 -2.56
CA LEU A 133 -11.12 -0.06 -1.18
C LEU A 133 -10.61 -1.51 -1.14
N SER A 134 -11.16 -2.38 -1.99
CA SER A 134 -10.74 -3.79 -2.06
C SER A 134 -9.34 -3.94 -2.63
N LEU A 135 -9.01 -3.18 -3.68
CA LEU A 135 -7.67 -3.14 -4.28
C LEU A 135 -6.66 -2.56 -3.30
N TYR A 136 -7.02 -1.47 -2.61
CA TYR A 136 -6.17 -0.87 -1.58
C TYR A 136 -5.91 -1.85 -0.42
N ALA A 137 -6.94 -2.55 0.06
CA ALA A 137 -6.79 -3.59 1.08
C ALA A 137 -5.82 -4.71 0.65
N LEU A 138 -5.88 -5.13 -0.62
CA LEU A 138 -4.97 -6.13 -1.17
C LEU A 138 -3.52 -5.61 -1.22
N ILE A 139 -3.32 -4.38 -1.71
CA ILE A 139 -1.99 -3.75 -1.77
C ILE A 139 -1.42 -3.56 -0.36
N LEU A 140 -2.24 -3.08 0.58
CA LEU A 140 -1.86 -2.91 1.98
C LEU A 140 -1.42 -4.24 2.60
N ALA A 141 -2.21 -5.30 2.43
CA ALA A 141 -1.90 -6.62 2.98
C ALA A 141 -0.62 -7.20 2.38
N ALA A 142 -0.48 -7.16 1.04
CA ALA A 142 0.72 -7.66 0.36
C ALA A 142 1.97 -6.85 0.72
N GLY A 143 1.87 -5.53 0.71
CA GLY A 143 2.95 -4.62 1.07
C GLY A 143 3.40 -4.82 2.52
N SER A 144 2.45 -4.96 3.44
CA SER A 144 2.74 -5.15 4.87
C SER A 144 3.38 -6.50 5.16
N LEU A 145 2.91 -7.59 4.52
CA LEU A 145 3.53 -8.92 4.63
C LEU A 145 4.98 -8.90 4.16
N TRP A 146 5.21 -8.29 3.00
CA TRP A 146 6.53 -8.21 2.39
C TRP A 146 7.49 -7.33 3.22
N GLN A 147 7.03 -6.15 3.64
CA GLN A 147 7.83 -5.23 4.45
C GLN A 147 8.18 -5.85 5.81
N ASN A 148 7.22 -6.46 6.52
CA ASN A 148 7.48 -7.10 7.80
C ASN A 148 8.42 -8.30 7.66
N GLY A 149 8.23 -9.15 6.64
CA GLY A 149 9.10 -10.30 6.42
C GLY A 149 10.55 -9.91 6.17
N THR A 150 10.77 -8.87 5.35
CA THR A 150 12.13 -8.39 5.07
C THR A 150 12.75 -7.62 6.23
N ALA A 151 11.96 -6.85 6.99
CA ALA A 151 12.42 -6.21 8.21
C ALA A 151 12.84 -7.24 9.26
N PHE A 152 12.09 -8.33 9.41
CA PHE A 152 12.43 -9.44 10.30
C PHE A 152 13.75 -10.12 9.92
N ILE A 153 13.94 -10.45 8.63
CA ILE A 153 15.19 -11.05 8.16
C ILE A 153 16.38 -10.12 8.43
N ALA A 154 16.25 -8.83 8.12
CA ALA A 154 17.29 -7.84 8.36
C ALA A 154 17.59 -7.65 9.87
N ALA A 155 16.55 -7.59 10.70
CA ALA A 155 16.69 -7.47 12.16
C ALA A 155 17.40 -8.69 12.76
N ARG A 156 17.06 -9.90 12.29
CA ARG A 156 17.71 -11.14 12.70
C ARG A 156 19.18 -11.16 12.30
N GLN A 157 19.51 -10.86 11.05
CA GLN A 157 20.90 -10.82 10.57
C GLN A 157 21.73 -9.84 11.37
N LYS A 158 21.20 -8.62 11.56
CA LYS A 158 21.86 -7.59 12.37
C LYS A 158 22.08 -8.03 13.82
N MET A 159 21.10 -8.72 14.42
CA MET A 159 21.22 -9.25 15.78
C MET A 159 22.33 -10.31 15.87
N GLU A 160 22.40 -11.24 14.91
CA GLU A 160 23.42 -12.30 14.87
C GLU A 160 24.83 -11.72 14.64
N GLU A 161 24.97 -10.73 13.75
CA GLU A 161 26.24 -10.07 13.42
C GLU A 161 26.79 -9.22 14.58
N MET A 162 25.93 -8.52 15.33
CA MET A 162 26.35 -7.69 16.46
C MET A 162 26.63 -8.50 17.74
N ASN A 163 26.18 -9.76 17.80
CA ASN A 163 26.24 -10.58 19.01
C ASN A 163 26.89 -11.96 18.75
N THR A 164 28.03 -11.96 18.07
CA THR A 164 28.76 -13.18 17.68
C THR A 164 29.26 -14.04 18.86
N ALA A 165 29.40 -13.45 20.05
CA ALA A 165 29.81 -14.14 21.28
C ALA A 165 28.64 -14.45 22.23
N ALA A 166 27.39 -14.19 21.84
CA ALA A 166 26.24 -14.41 22.70
C ALA A 166 25.92 -15.89 22.90
N ASP A 167 25.39 -16.22 24.07
CA ASP A 167 24.99 -17.58 24.39
C ASP A 167 23.76 -18.00 23.55
N ARG A 168 23.68 -19.31 23.25
CA ARG A 168 22.62 -19.89 22.42
C ARG A 168 21.23 -19.67 23.02
N MET A 169 21.12 -19.63 24.35
CA MET A 169 19.85 -19.34 25.03
C MET A 169 19.40 -17.89 24.79
N GLN A 170 20.32 -16.92 24.88
CA GLN A 170 20.03 -15.50 24.66
C GLN A 170 19.62 -15.22 23.20
N LEU A 171 20.29 -15.87 22.24
CA LEU A 171 19.93 -15.80 20.81
C LEU A 171 18.54 -16.36 20.53
N ASN A 172 18.19 -17.50 21.13
CA ASN A 172 16.87 -18.12 20.98
C ASN A 172 15.76 -17.23 21.57
N ILE A 173 15.96 -16.73 22.79
CA ILE A 173 15.00 -15.83 23.45
C ILE A 173 14.80 -14.57 22.62
N SER A 174 15.89 -13.93 22.20
CA SER A 174 15.83 -12.71 21.37
C SER A 174 15.14 -12.95 20.03
N THR A 175 15.36 -14.11 19.40
CA THR A 175 14.67 -14.50 18.15
C THR A 175 13.16 -14.64 18.34
N VAL A 176 12.71 -15.23 19.46
CA VAL A 176 11.28 -15.34 19.80
C VAL A 176 10.66 -13.95 19.96
N PHE A 177 11.33 -13.04 20.67
CA PHE A 177 10.85 -11.66 20.82
C PHE A 177 10.80 -10.89 19.50
N LEU A 178 11.79 -11.06 18.63
CA LEU A 178 11.76 -10.48 17.28
C LEU A 178 10.60 -11.04 16.45
N MET A 179 10.29 -12.33 16.57
CA MET A 179 9.16 -12.94 15.88
C MET A 179 7.82 -12.40 16.41
N LEU A 180 7.67 -12.29 17.73
CA LEU A 180 6.49 -11.71 18.36
C LEU A 180 6.30 -10.24 17.97
N GLN A 181 7.39 -9.48 17.86
CA GLN A 181 7.36 -8.09 17.38
C GLN A 181 6.90 -8.01 15.93
N ALA A 182 7.48 -8.81 15.03
CA ALA A 182 7.05 -8.85 13.62
C ALA A 182 5.57 -9.23 13.46
N LEU A 183 5.04 -10.14 14.29
CA LEU A 183 3.61 -10.48 14.30
C LEU A 183 2.74 -9.33 14.80
N THR A 184 3.20 -8.61 15.84
CA THR A 184 2.50 -7.47 16.42
C THR A 184 2.47 -6.29 15.46
N ASP A 185 3.56 -6.05 14.73
CA ASP A 185 3.69 -4.99 13.72
C ASP A 185 2.82 -5.26 12.48
N LEU A 186 2.61 -6.53 12.13
CA LEU A 186 1.76 -6.92 11.00
C LEU A 186 0.25 -6.82 11.34
N PHE A 187 -0.12 -6.98 12.61
CA PHE A 187 -1.51 -7.08 13.03
C PHE A 187 -2.37 -5.85 12.69
N PRO A 188 -1.94 -4.60 12.93
CA PRO A 188 -2.68 -3.39 12.55
C PRO A 188 -3.03 -3.33 11.06
N ALA A 189 -2.08 -3.65 10.19
CA ALA A 189 -2.29 -3.64 8.74
C ALA A 189 -3.30 -4.70 8.29
N ILE A 190 -3.27 -5.89 8.89
CA ILE A 190 -4.27 -6.94 8.63
C ILE A 190 -5.66 -6.47 9.09
N ALA A 191 -5.75 -5.89 10.28
CA ALA A 191 -6.99 -5.35 10.81
C ALA A 191 -7.57 -4.26 9.90
N GLU A 192 -6.75 -3.32 9.44
CA GLU A 192 -7.15 -2.29 8.48
C GLU A 192 -7.64 -2.91 7.17
N ALA A 193 -6.90 -3.85 6.58
CA ALA A 193 -7.30 -4.54 5.35
C ALA A 193 -8.66 -5.24 5.48
N ILE A 194 -8.91 -5.94 6.60
CA ILE A 194 -10.20 -6.59 6.87
C ILE A 194 -11.31 -5.54 6.97
N LEU A 195 -11.08 -4.43 7.69
CA LEU A 195 -12.08 -3.36 7.83
C LEU A 195 -12.39 -2.67 6.50
N LEU A 196 -11.40 -2.47 5.62
CA LEU A 196 -11.60 -1.94 4.28
C LEU A 196 -12.47 -2.86 3.42
N ILE A 197 -12.23 -4.18 3.49
CA ILE A 197 -13.06 -5.18 2.78
C ILE A 197 -14.49 -5.19 3.33
N LEU A 198 -14.67 -5.14 4.66
CA LEU A 198 -15.99 -5.04 5.26
C LEU A 198 -16.71 -3.75 4.89
N THR A 199 -15.97 -2.64 4.81
CA THR A 199 -16.49 -1.33 4.36
C THR A 199 -16.92 -1.39 2.89
N ALA A 200 -16.12 -2.03 2.02
CA ALA A 200 -16.51 -2.26 0.64
C ALA A 200 -17.79 -3.10 0.55
N ALA A 201 -17.89 -4.21 1.30
CA ALA A 201 -19.10 -5.03 1.36
C ALA A 201 -20.33 -4.21 1.83
N PHE A 202 -20.16 -3.39 2.86
CA PHE A 202 -21.20 -2.48 3.36
C PHE A 202 -21.67 -1.51 2.27
N ILE A 203 -20.76 -0.85 1.57
CA ILE A 203 -21.07 0.07 0.46
C ILE A 203 -21.87 -0.65 -0.64
N GLY A 204 -21.53 -1.92 -0.92
CA GLY A 204 -22.25 -2.78 -1.86
C GLY A 204 -23.70 -3.03 -1.46
N SER A 205 -23.94 -3.32 -0.19
CA SER A 205 -25.30 -3.49 0.34
C SER A 205 -26.07 -2.16 0.38
N PHE A 206 -25.41 -1.10 0.85
CA PHE A 206 -25.97 0.25 0.95
C PHE A 206 -26.42 0.80 -0.42
N ALA A 207 -25.67 0.51 -1.48
CA ALA A 207 -26.04 0.90 -2.84
C ALA A 207 -27.35 0.27 -3.33
N LYS A 208 -27.69 -0.93 -2.83
CA LYS A 208 -28.93 -1.65 -3.18
C LYS A 208 -30.10 -1.21 -2.30
N ALA A 209 -29.89 -1.21 -0.99
CA ALA A 209 -30.91 -0.87 0.01
C ALA A 209 -30.25 -0.18 1.22
N PRO A 210 -30.28 1.16 1.31
CA PRO A 210 -29.64 1.91 2.40
C PRO A 210 -30.10 1.48 3.81
N PHE A 211 -31.39 1.18 3.96
CA PHE A 211 -32.00 0.72 5.20
C PHE A 211 -32.43 -0.77 5.12
N GLY A 212 -31.74 -1.58 4.31
CA GLY A 212 -32.01 -3.01 4.22
C GLY A 212 -31.34 -3.81 5.34
N ALA A 213 -31.92 -4.95 5.73
CA ALA A 213 -31.38 -5.83 6.78
C ALA A 213 -29.92 -6.26 6.52
N GLY A 214 -29.55 -6.53 5.26
CA GLY A 214 -28.18 -6.87 4.88
C GLY A 214 -27.16 -5.74 5.12
N THR A 215 -27.58 -4.49 4.92
CA THR A 215 -26.74 -3.29 5.14
C THR A 215 -26.47 -3.11 6.63
N PHE A 216 -27.48 -3.35 7.48
CA PHE A 216 -27.30 -3.29 8.94
C PHE A 216 -26.44 -4.41 9.48
N SER A 217 -26.62 -5.65 9.01
CA SER A 217 -25.79 -6.77 9.45
C SER A 217 -24.31 -6.52 9.18
N LEU A 218 -23.97 -5.97 8.01
CA LEU A 218 -22.60 -5.60 7.66
C LEU A 218 -22.07 -4.43 8.50
N LEU A 219 -22.93 -3.43 8.75
CA LEU A 219 -22.58 -2.29 9.58
C LEU A 219 -22.32 -2.69 11.04
N GLU A 220 -23.11 -3.60 11.59
CA GLU A 220 -22.92 -4.12 12.95
C GLU A 220 -21.65 -4.99 13.06
N LYS A 221 -21.37 -5.80 12.05
CA LYS A 221 -20.08 -6.51 11.93
C LYS A 221 -18.91 -5.53 11.90
N LEU A 222 -19.02 -4.45 11.12
CA LEU A 222 -18.00 -3.40 11.03
C LEU A 222 -17.77 -2.70 12.39
N LYS A 223 -18.84 -2.38 13.12
CA LYS A 223 -18.79 -1.84 14.49
C LYS A 223 -18.06 -2.78 15.45
N LYS A 224 -18.41 -4.06 15.42
CA LYS A 224 -17.86 -5.08 16.33
C LYS A 224 -16.38 -5.32 16.01
N ALA A 225 -16.05 -5.55 14.74
CA ALA A 225 -14.69 -5.79 14.27
C ALA A 225 -13.77 -4.61 14.57
N SER A 226 -14.18 -3.38 14.25
CA SER A 226 -13.36 -2.18 14.53
C SER A 226 -13.05 -2.01 16.02
N GLY A 227 -14.04 -2.28 16.90
CA GLY A 227 -13.81 -2.24 18.35
C GLY A 227 -12.87 -3.33 18.84
N GLN A 228 -13.08 -4.57 18.38
CA GLN A 228 -12.24 -5.71 18.77
C GLN A 228 -10.80 -5.55 18.29
N PHE A 229 -10.59 -5.10 17.05
CA PHE A 229 -9.26 -4.85 16.52
C PHE A 229 -8.56 -3.70 17.24
N LEU A 230 -9.25 -2.60 17.55
CA LEU A 230 -8.65 -1.52 18.32
C LEU A 230 -8.16 -2.00 19.69
N ILE A 231 -9.00 -2.74 20.42
CA ILE A 231 -8.63 -3.32 21.72
C ILE A 231 -7.43 -4.26 21.56
N LEU A 232 -7.45 -5.15 20.55
CA LEU A 232 -6.40 -6.14 20.34
C LEU A 232 -5.07 -5.51 19.90
N ILE A 233 -5.10 -4.46 19.07
CA ILE A 233 -3.90 -3.69 18.69
C ILE A 233 -3.28 -3.04 19.95
N LEU A 234 -4.09 -2.41 20.81
CA LEU A 234 -3.61 -1.76 22.01
C LEU A 234 -3.06 -2.76 23.04
N LEU A 235 -3.77 -3.86 23.28
CA LEU A 235 -3.38 -4.88 24.25
C LEU A 235 -2.13 -5.66 23.80
N THR A 236 -2.02 -5.99 22.51
CA THR A 236 -0.85 -6.72 22.00
C THR A 236 0.41 -5.86 22.09
N ASN A 237 0.33 -4.58 21.71
CA ASN A 237 1.46 -3.65 21.82
C ASN A 237 1.90 -3.44 23.27
N LEU A 238 0.94 -3.20 24.17
CA LEU A 238 1.22 -3.06 25.60
C LEU A 238 1.82 -4.35 26.17
N GLY A 239 1.21 -5.50 25.87
CA GLY A 239 1.63 -6.81 26.35
C GLY A 239 3.05 -7.17 25.92
N LEU A 240 3.38 -6.95 24.64
CA LEU A 240 4.72 -7.20 24.13
C LEU A 240 5.76 -6.27 24.78
N THR A 241 5.44 -4.99 24.95
CA THR A 241 6.33 -4.01 25.61
C THR A 241 6.62 -4.42 27.05
N LEU A 242 5.59 -4.81 27.82
CA LEU A 242 5.75 -5.28 29.19
C LEU A 242 6.56 -6.59 29.25
N LEU A 243 6.33 -7.51 28.31
CA LEU A 243 7.08 -8.75 28.24
C LEU A 243 8.56 -8.51 27.91
N GLN A 244 8.86 -7.61 26.98
CA GLN A 244 10.24 -7.19 26.68
C GLN A 244 10.92 -6.53 27.88
N LEU A 245 10.18 -5.78 28.70
CA LEU A 245 10.71 -5.20 29.94
C LEU A 245 11.09 -6.29 30.97
N LEU A 246 10.20 -7.26 31.18
CA LEU A 246 10.42 -8.37 32.13
C LEU A 246 11.62 -9.24 31.75
N PHE A 247 11.85 -9.44 30.45
CA PHE A 247 12.95 -10.25 29.93
C PHE A 247 14.16 -9.43 29.45
N SER A 248 14.21 -8.13 29.78
CA SER A 248 15.25 -7.20 29.30
C SER A 248 16.68 -7.69 29.57
N GLY A 249 16.93 -8.38 30.68
CA GLY A 249 18.24 -8.96 31.00
C GLY A 249 18.69 -10.13 30.11
N TYR A 250 17.80 -10.65 29.26
CA TYR A 250 18.05 -11.80 28.37
C TYR A 250 17.95 -11.44 26.88
N ILE A 251 17.56 -10.20 26.55
CA ILE A 251 17.31 -9.74 25.18
C ILE A 251 18.54 -8.97 24.68
N LEU A 252 19.08 -9.39 23.52
CA LEU A 252 20.30 -8.82 22.93
C LEU A 252 20.05 -7.56 22.09
N SER A 253 18.81 -7.33 21.67
CA SER A 253 18.42 -6.11 20.97
C SER A 253 17.00 -5.72 21.38
N SER A 254 16.86 -4.63 22.12
CA SER A 254 15.56 -4.05 22.45
C SER A 254 15.35 -2.76 21.67
N SER A 255 14.42 -2.78 20.73
CA SER A 255 13.84 -1.55 20.18
C SER A 255 12.65 -1.15 21.07
N TYR A 256 12.91 -0.44 22.17
CA TYR A 256 11.87 0.24 22.96
C TYR A 256 11.34 1.47 22.20
N LEU A 257 10.93 1.28 20.96
CA LEU A 257 10.26 2.30 20.19
C LEU A 257 8.76 2.07 20.40
N LEU A 258 8.17 2.98 21.16
CA LEU A 258 6.72 3.07 21.40
C LEU A 258 6.03 3.51 20.09
N LEU A 259 6.09 2.67 19.07
CA LEU A 259 5.45 2.88 17.79
C LEU A 259 3.99 2.45 17.92
N PHE A 260 3.20 3.33 18.52
CA PHE A 260 1.76 3.20 18.36
C PHE A 260 1.45 3.37 16.85
N PRO A 261 0.76 2.42 16.21
CA PRO A 261 0.32 2.53 14.82
C PRO A 261 -0.84 3.55 14.75
N LEU A 262 -0.50 4.83 14.96
CA LEU A 262 -1.45 5.93 15.15
C LEU A 262 -2.33 6.10 13.92
N THR A 263 -1.76 5.96 12.73
CA THR A 263 -2.49 6.06 11.47
C THR A 263 -3.60 5.01 11.40
N GLU A 264 -3.24 3.75 11.65
CA GLU A 264 -4.13 2.60 11.62
C GLU A 264 -5.21 2.73 12.70
N ILE A 265 -4.81 3.17 13.91
CA ILE A 265 -5.74 3.45 15.01
C ILE A 265 -6.75 4.54 14.62
N ILE A 266 -6.29 5.64 14.03
CA ILE A 266 -7.17 6.74 13.58
C ILE A 266 -8.15 6.25 12.52
N VAL A 267 -7.69 5.43 11.56
CA VAL A 267 -8.54 4.85 10.52
C VAL A 267 -9.59 3.92 11.14
N VAL A 268 -9.20 2.98 11.99
CA VAL A 268 -10.10 2.04 12.68
C VAL A 268 -11.14 2.81 13.52
N LEU A 269 -10.69 3.84 14.24
CA LEU A 269 -11.54 4.68 15.06
C LEU A 269 -12.50 5.53 14.22
N GLY A 270 -12.03 6.07 13.08
CA GLY A 270 -12.87 6.78 12.12
C GLY A 270 -13.98 5.90 11.56
N ILE A 271 -13.66 4.68 11.12
CA ILE A 271 -14.65 3.68 10.67
C ILE A 271 -15.67 3.39 11.77
N ARG A 272 -15.21 3.21 13.01
CA ARG A 272 -16.07 2.96 14.16
C ARG A 272 -17.02 4.12 14.44
N LEU A 273 -16.53 5.35 14.47
CA LEU A 273 -17.35 6.54 14.73
C LEU A 273 -18.40 6.75 13.65
N LEU A 274 -18.02 6.63 12.37
CA LEU A 274 -18.96 6.73 11.25
C LEU A 274 -20.05 5.65 11.32
N THR A 275 -19.67 4.44 11.75
CA THR A 275 -20.61 3.33 11.95
C THR A 275 -21.63 3.64 13.05
N LEU A 276 -21.19 4.21 14.17
CA LEU A 276 -22.06 4.61 15.27
C LEU A 276 -23.04 5.71 14.84
N LEU A 277 -22.53 6.77 14.19
CA LEU A 277 -23.35 7.87 13.69
C LEU A 277 -24.45 7.39 12.75
N TYR A 278 -24.13 6.43 11.87
CA TYR A 278 -25.13 5.87 10.96
C TYR A 278 -26.21 5.05 11.70
N LEU A 279 -25.82 4.26 12.71
CA LEU A 279 -26.77 3.50 13.52
C LEU A 279 -27.71 4.42 14.31
N ASP A 280 -27.19 5.53 14.83
CA ASP A 280 -28.01 6.53 15.52
C ASP A 280 -28.96 7.25 14.55
N GLY A 281 -28.49 7.60 13.35
CA GLY A 281 -29.34 8.16 12.29
C GLY A 281 -30.48 7.22 11.87
N LYS A 282 -30.26 5.90 11.91
CA LYS A 282 -31.32 4.91 11.68
C LYS A 282 -32.36 4.94 12.79
N ARG A 283 -31.93 4.94 14.07
CA ARG A 283 -32.85 5.01 15.21
C ARG A 283 -33.76 6.23 15.12
N LEU A 284 -33.18 7.39 14.82
CA LEU A 284 -33.94 8.63 14.62
C LEU A 284 -34.97 8.52 13.49
N LYS A 285 -34.62 7.82 12.40
CA LYS A 285 -35.56 7.57 11.30
C LYS A 285 -36.68 6.62 11.72
N GLU A 286 -36.36 5.52 12.39
CA GLU A 286 -37.36 4.56 12.87
C GLU A 286 -38.31 5.21 13.87
N ASP A 287 -37.80 6.03 14.79
CA ASP A 287 -38.61 6.80 15.73
C ASP A 287 -39.54 7.78 15.01
N ASN A 288 -39.05 8.47 13.98
CA ASN A 288 -39.86 9.38 13.18
C ASN A 288 -40.93 8.65 12.34
N ASP A 289 -40.60 7.49 11.77
CA ASP A 289 -41.53 6.66 11.00
C ASP A 289 -42.59 5.97 11.90
N MET A 290 -42.38 5.92 13.23
CA MET A 290 -43.39 5.46 14.21
C MET A 290 -44.35 6.57 14.68
N ILE A 291 -43.99 7.85 14.49
CA ILE A 291 -44.78 9.01 14.94
C ILE A 291 -45.76 9.50 13.85
N ILE A 292 -45.46 9.23 12.57
CA ILE A 292 -46.28 9.59 11.40
C ILE A 292 -47.18 8.40 11.00
#